data_AF-A0A2R7Z0E0-F1
#
_entry.id   AF-A0A2R7Z0E0-F1
#
_cell.length_a   1.000
_cell.length_b   1.000
_cell.length_c   1.000
_cell.angle_alpha   90.00
_cell.angle_beta   90.00
_cell.angle_gamma   90.00
#
_symmetry.space_group_name_H-M   'P 1'
#
loop_
_entity.id
_entity.type
_entity.pdbx_description
1 polymer ?
#
loop_
_entity_poly.entity_id
_entity_poly.type
_entity_poly.pdbx_seq_one_letter_code
_entity_poly.pdbx_strand_id
1 'polypeptide(L)'
;MNTPADPLQALLEHVIRDRTALAEGRRARLGVQATDEARARMVHSLEAYTDALQASHLPVPYRLRDELRTHRSACRPGALAYVSQLAP
;
A
#
# COMPACT_ATOMS: atom_id res chain seq x y z
N MET A 1 -6.14 -7.14 29.15
CA MET A 1 -6.16 -8.02 27.96
C MET A 1 -5.69 -7.18 26.78
N ASN A 2 -4.45 -7.37 26.32
CA ASN A 2 -4.00 -6.83 25.04
C ASN A 2 -4.73 -7.64 23.97
N THR A 3 -5.77 -7.06 23.38
CA THR A 3 -6.34 -7.59 22.14
C THR A 3 -5.19 -7.66 21.13
N PRO A 4 -4.93 -8.79 20.45
CA PRO A 4 -4.03 -8.74 19.30
C PRO A 4 -4.57 -7.63 18.40
N ALA A 5 -3.72 -6.64 18.09
CA ALA A 5 -4.13 -5.50 17.28
C ALA A 5 -4.94 -6.03 16.09
N ASP A 6 -6.15 -5.50 15.90
CA ASP A 6 -7.06 -5.96 14.84
C ASP A 6 -6.24 -6.03 13.53
N PRO A 7 -6.14 -7.20 12.87
CA PRO A 7 -5.32 -7.34 11.66
C PRO A 7 -5.72 -6.31 10.60
N LEU A 8 -6.99 -5.89 10.56
CA LEU A 8 -7.45 -4.83 9.68
C LEU A 8 -6.91 -3.46 10.07
N GLN A 9 -6.81 -3.17 11.37
CA GLN A 9 -6.19 -1.95 11.88
C GLN A 9 -4.70 -1.90 11.56
N ALA A 10 -3.97 -3.00 11.74
CA ALA A 10 -2.55 -3.07 11.39
C ALA A 10 -2.31 -2.82 9.89
N LEU A 11 -3.15 -3.38 9.02
CA LEU A 11 -3.10 -3.13 7.58
C LEU A 11 -3.43 -1.69 7.23
N LEU A 12 -4.40 -1.07 7.91
CA LEU A 12 -4.71 0.35 7.73
C LEU A 12 -3.53 1.24 8.11
N GLU A 13 -2.84 0.93 9.21
CA GLU A 13 -1.64 1.65 9.64
C GLU A 13 -0.51 1.54 8.61
N HIS A 14 -0.33 0.37 7.98
CA HIS A 14 0.62 0.20 6.86
C HIS A 14 0.26 1.09 5.67
N VAL A 15 -1.01 1.13 5.27
CA VAL A 15 -1.48 2.03 4.21
C VAL A 15 -1.19 3.50 4.54
N ILE A 16 -1.45 3.94 5.77
CA ILE A 16 -1.19 5.33 6.19
C ILE A 16 0.30 5.66 6.16
N ARG A 17 1.15 4.73 6.65
CA ARG A 17 2.60 4.86 6.65
C ARG A 17 3.14 5.00 5.22
N ASP A 18 2.72 4.12 4.32
CA ASP A 18 3.21 4.10 2.94
C ASP A 18 2.73 5.32 2.14
N ARG A 19 1.50 5.81 2.39
CA ARG A 19 1.04 7.10 1.85
C ARG A 19 1.97 8.23 2.23
N THR A 20 2.34 8.29 3.51
CA THR A 20 3.19 9.34 4.06
C THR A 20 4.58 9.27 3.44
N ALA A 21 5.19 8.08 3.40
CA ALA A 21 6.49 7.85 2.80
C ALA A 21 6.52 8.22 1.30
N LEU A 22 5.48 7.86 0.54
CA LEU A 22 5.39 8.23 -0.87
C LEU A 22 5.23 9.74 -1.07
N ALA A 23 4.44 10.41 -0.23
CA ALA A 23 4.26 11.86 -0.28
C ALA A 23 5.57 12.59 0.05
N GLU A 24 6.28 12.13 1.08
CA GLU A 24 7.59 12.66 1.47
C GLU A 24 8.65 12.42 0.38
N GLY A 25 8.71 11.22 -0.18
CA GLY A 25 9.66 10.90 -1.25
C GLY A 25 9.48 11.76 -2.49
N ARG A 26 8.23 12.08 -2.86
CA ARG A 26 7.93 13.04 -3.94
C ARG A 26 8.39 14.45 -3.59
N ARG A 27 8.13 14.92 -2.37
CA ARG A 27 8.54 16.27 -1.92
C ARG A 27 10.05 16.43 -1.86
N ALA A 28 10.75 15.40 -1.37
CA ALA A 28 12.20 15.36 -1.28
C ALA A 28 12.88 15.17 -2.66
N ARG A 29 12.12 15.03 -3.75
CA ARG A 29 12.61 14.71 -5.10
C ARG A 29 13.56 13.50 -5.08
N LEU A 30 13.22 12.49 -4.28
CA LEU A 30 13.98 11.25 -4.28
C LEU A 30 14.03 10.69 -5.69
N GLY A 31 15.16 10.06 -6.04
CA GLY A 31 15.37 9.47 -7.36
C GLY A 31 14.20 8.57 -7.77
N VAL A 32 14.01 8.43 -9.08
CA VAL A 32 12.88 7.68 -9.68
C VAL A 32 12.73 6.29 -9.05
N GLN A 33 13.84 5.60 -8.78
CA GLN A 33 13.84 4.27 -8.15
C GLN A 33 13.25 4.26 -6.74
N ALA A 34 13.62 5.21 -5.88
CA ALA A 34 13.11 5.29 -4.51
C ALA A 34 11.60 5.65 -4.49
N THR A 35 11.17 6.51 -5.42
CA THR A 35 9.75 6.83 -5.59
C THR A 35 8.95 5.62 -6.10
N ASP A 36 9.52 4.84 -7.02
CA ASP A 36 8.90 3.62 -7.54
C ASP A 36 8.82 2.52 -6.48
N GLU A 37 9.84 2.36 -5.64
CA GLU A 37 9.84 1.42 -4.52
C GLU A 37 8.79 1.80 -3.47
N ALA A 38 8.73 3.07 -3.07
CA ALA A 38 7.71 3.56 -2.13
C ALA A 38 6.30 3.40 -2.71
N ARG A 39 6.13 3.58 -4.02
CA ARG A 39 4.86 3.34 -4.71
C ARG A 39 4.50 1.86 -4.72
N ALA A 40 5.45 0.97 -4.96
CA ALA A 40 5.21 -0.47 -4.96
C ALA A 40 4.80 -0.98 -3.57
N ARG A 41 5.44 -0.49 -2.49
CA ARG A 41 5.00 -0.74 -1.11
C ARG A 41 3.57 -0.28 -0.86
N MET A 42 3.24 0.93 -1.30
CA MET A 42 1.89 1.48 -1.19
C MET A 42 0.84 0.62 -1.93
N VAL A 43 1.14 0.14 -3.14
CA VAL A 43 0.25 -0.77 -3.88
C VAL A 43 0.02 -2.06 -3.11
N HIS A 44 1.09 -2.68 -2.60
CA HIS A 44 0.99 -3.92 -1.83
C HIS A 44 0.14 -3.75 -0.56
N SER A 45 0.36 -2.68 0.20
CA SER A 45 -0.43 -2.39 1.41
C SER A 45 -1.90 -2.13 1.10
N LEU A 46 -2.21 -1.46 -0.01
CA LEU A 46 -3.59 -1.28 -0.48
C LEU A 46 -4.23 -2.61 -0.88
N GLU A 47 -3.52 -3.49 -1.59
CA GLU A 47 -4.03 -4.81 -1.97
C GLU A 47 -4.34 -5.64 -0.72
N ALA A 48 -3.39 -5.76 0.21
CA ALA A 48 -3.57 -6.50 1.46
C ALA A 48 -4.74 -5.97 2.30
N TYR A 49 -4.89 -4.65 2.42
CA TYR A 49 -6.03 -4.05 3.13
C TYR A 49 -7.36 -4.31 2.41
N THR A 50 -7.36 -4.23 1.08
CA THR A 50 -8.56 -4.48 0.26
C THR A 50 -9.00 -5.93 0.37
N ASP A 51 -8.06 -6.87 0.31
CA ASP A 51 -8.30 -8.30 0.47
C ASP A 51 -8.82 -8.62 1.88
N ALA A 52 -8.26 -7.98 2.92
CA ALA A 52 -8.74 -8.13 4.29
C ALA A 52 -10.18 -7.57 4.50
N LEU A 53 -10.52 -6.44 3.87
CA LEU A 53 -11.90 -5.93 3.87
C LEU A 53 -12.85 -6.92 3.20
N GLN A 54 -12.46 -7.47 2.05
CA GLN A 54 -13.27 -8.45 1.31
C GLN A 54 -13.45 -9.75 2.11
N ALA A 55 -12.39 -10.27 2.71
CA ALA A 55 -12.41 -11.45 3.57
C ALA A 55 -13.29 -11.23 4.82
N SER A 56 -13.35 -9.99 5.31
CA SER A 56 -14.22 -9.59 6.42
C SER A 56 -15.65 -9.26 5.99
N HIS A 57 -16.01 -9.48 4.72
CA HIS A 57 -17.30 -9.11 4.13
C HIS A 57 -17.67 -7.61 4.28
N LEU A 58 -16.65 -6.75 4.41
CA LEU A 58 -16.80 -5.30 4.48
C LEU A 58 -16.76 -4.70 3.07
N PRO A 59 -17.54 -3.63 2.81
CA PRO A 59 -17.49 -2.95 1.53
C PRO A 59 -16.12 -2.31 1.34
N VAL A 60 -15.58 -2.40 0.13
CA VAL A 60 -14.35 -1.68 -0.26
C VAL A 60 -14.73 -0.29 -0.78
N PRO A 61 -14.35 0.81 -0.10
CA PRO A 61 -14.58 2.16 -0.57
C PRO A 61 -14.05 2.39 -2.00
N TYR A 62 -14.85 3.04 -2.85
CA TYR A 62 -14.46 3.36 -4.22
C TYR A 62 -13.12 4.13 -4.29
N ARG A 63 -12.91 5.07 -3.36
CA ARG A 63 -11.68 5.86 -3.29
C ARG A 63 -10.42 4.99 -3.13
N LEU A 64 -10.49 3.90 -2.38
CA LEU A 64 -9.37 2.96 -2.24
C LEU A 64 -9.12 2.19 -3.54
N ARG A 65 -10.19 1.76 -4.23
CA ARG A 65 -10.08 1.09 -5.53
C ARG A 65 -9.47 2.01 -6.59
N ASP A 66 -9.87 3.27 -6.60
CA ASP A 66 -9.35 4.26 -7.55
C ASP A 66 -7.89 4.64 -7.26
N GLU A 67 -7.53 4.76 -5.98
CA GLU A 67 -6.15 4.98 -5.57
C GLU A 67 -5.27 3.79 -5.97
N LEU A 68 -5.71 2.56 -5.69
CA LEU A 68 -5.01 1.34 -6.12
C LEU A 68 -4.82 1.31 -7.64
N ARG A 69 -5.88 1.58 -8.41
CA ARG A 69 -5.83 1.65 -9.88
C ARG A 69 -4.81 2.68 -10.36
N THR A 70 -4.79 3.87 -9.76
CA THR A 70 -3.87 4.96 -10.10
C THR A 70 -2.42 4.58 -9.80
N HIS A 71 -2.14 4.03 -8.63
CA HIS A 71 -0.78 3.65 -8.26
C HIS A 71 -0.27 2.45 -9.06
N ARG A 72 -1.12 1.45 -9.31
CA ARG A 72 -0.76 0.27 -10.11
C ARG A 72 -0.43 0.63 -11.55
N SER A 73 -1.21 1.52 -12.17
CA SER A 73 -0.97 2.00 -13.54
C SER A 73 0.31 2.83 -13.66
N ALA A 74 0.71 3.52 -12.58
CA ALA A 74 1.90 4.35 -12.53
C ALA A 74 3.15 3.60 -12.04
N CYS A 75 3.02 2.35 -11.59
CA CYS A 75 4.14 1.57 -11.06
C CYS A 75 4.84 0.82 -12.19
N ARG A 76 6.18 0.84 -12.20
CA ARG A 76 6.94 0.01 -13.15
C ARG A 76 6.77 -1.47 -12.78
N PRO A 77 6.58 -2.39 -13.75
CA PRO A 77 6.33 -3.81 -13.48
C PRO A 77 7.38 -4.47 -12.56
N GLY A 78 8.66 -4.11 -12.74
CA GLY A 78 9.76 -4.67 -11.93
C GLY A 78 9.77 -4.22 -10.47
N ALA A 79 9.18 -3.06 -10.14
CA ALA A 79 9.12 -2.57 -8.77
C ALA A 79 8.08 -3.32 -7.92
N LEU A 80 6.95 -3.72 -8.54
CA LEU A 80 5.92 -4.52 -7.87
C LEU A 80 6.44 -5.91 -7.51
N ALA A 81 7.13 -6.58 -8.45
CA ALA A 81 7.68 -7.91 -8.24
C ALA A 81 8.74 -7.97 -7.11
N TYR A 82 9.51 -6.89 -6.94
CA TYR A 82 10.50 -6.77 -5.87
C TYR A 82 9.85 -6.66 -4.50
N VAL A 83 8.80 -5.84 -4.36
CA VAL A 83 8.11 -5.65 -3.09
C VAL A 83 7.34 -6.90 -2.67
N SER A 84 6.74 -7.64 -3.61
CA SER A 84 6.09 -8.92 -3.31
C SER A 84 7.05 -10.01 -2.78
N GLN A 85 8.36 -9.90 -3.04
CA GLN A 85 9.39 -10.82 -2.52
C GLN A 85 9.93 -10.41 -1.14
N LEU A 86 9.67 -9.16 -0.72
CA LEU A 86 10.13 -8.59 0.55
C LEU A 86 9.05 -8.63 1.64
N ALA A 87 7.83 -9.06 1.31
CA ALA A 87 6.78 -9.31 2.29
C ALA A 87 7.12 -10.59 3.07
N PRO A 88 7.29 -10.53 4.41
CA PRO A 88 7.52 -11.71 5.25
C PRO A 88 6.30 -12.62 5.34
#